data_AF-A0A943DZU1-F1
#
_entry.id   AF-A0A943DZU1-F1
#
_cell.length_a   1.000
_cell.length_b   1.000
_cell.length_c   1.000
_cell.angle_alpha   90.00
_cell.angle_beta   90.00
_cell.angle_gamma   90.00
#
_symmetry.space_group_name_H-M   'P 1'
#
loop_
_entity.id
_entity.type
_entity.pdbx_description
1 polymer ?
#
loop_
_entity_poly.entity_id
_entity_poly.type
_entity_poly.pdbx_seq_one_letter_code
_entity_poly.pdbx_strand_id
1 'polypeptide(L)'
;MATVGSMAQVNVRVDRSVKERAEEALRLSGVSLPELIKKVVAKVAQGGGQCEEVLAAVDDRQQTVAPDTPFAASWAAADRLYADLGIATSPVSDDRGWDTIYSEAMDERYRQKGMIL
;
A
#
# COMPACT_ATOMS: atom_id res chain seq x y z
N MET A 1 -18.58 -7.37 -39.83
CA MET A 1 -18.15 -5.98 -39.59
C MET A 1 -17.08 -6.01 -38.52
N ALA A 2 -15.81 -5.84 -38.89
CA ALA A 2 -14.75 -5.62 -37.91
C ALA A 2 -14.75 -4.12 -37.58
N THR A 3 -15.14 -3.73 -36.38
CA THR A 3 -14.91 -2.38 -35.89
C THR A 3 -13.40 -2.20 -35.76
N VAL A 4 -12.77 -1.65 -36.80
CA VAL A 4 -11.44 -1.04 -36.66
C VAL A 4 -11.63 0.09 -35.66
N GLY A 5 -11.32 -0.19 -34.40
CA GLY A 5 -11.43 0.77 -33.31
C GLY A 5 -10.58 1.99 -33.66
N SER A 6 -11.21 3.16 -33.69
CA SER A 6 -10.54 4.43 -33.92
C SER A 6 -9.37 4.56 -32.93
N MET A 7 -8.14 4.64 -33.43
CA MET A 7 -6.97 4.88 -32.59
C MET A 7 -6.94 6.35 -32.21
N ALA A 8 -7.30 6.66 -30.97
CA ALA A 8 -7.13 7.99 -30.41
C ALA A 8 -5.73 8.13 -29.81
N GLN A 9 -5.01 9.20 -30.18
CA GLN A 9 -3.73 9.54 -29.58
C GLN A 9 -3.97 10.34 -28.29
N VAL A 10 -3.26 9.97 -27.22
CA VAL A 10 -3.30 10.66 -25.93
C VAL A 10 -1.92 11.22 -25.64
N ASN A 11 -1.80 12.54 -25.50
CA ASN A 11 -0.57 13.23 -25.13
C ASN A 11 -0.75 13.89 -23.76
N VAL A 12 0.06 13.50 -22.78
CA VAL A 12 0.00 14.03 -21.41
C VAL A 12 1.34 14.67 -21.07
N ARG A 13 1.31 15.89 -20.52
CA ARG A 13 2.50 16.54 -19.98
C ARG A 13 2.72 16.05 -18.56
N VAL A 14 3.88 15.47 -18.30
CA VAL A 14 4.28 14.94 -17.00
C VAL A 14 5.69 15.42 -16.73
N ASP A 15 6.00 15.69 -15.47
CA ASP A 15 7.37 15.94 -15.05
C ASP A 15 8.26 14.72 -15.37
N ARG A 16 9.52 14.99 -15.74
CA ARG A 16 10.45 13.93 -16.14
C ARG A 16 10.70 12.95 -14.99
N SER A 17 10.92 13.44 -13.78
CA SER A 17 11.21 12.59 -12.62
C SER A 17 10.01 11.72 -12.24
N VAL A 18 8.80 12.28 -12.36
CA VAL A 18 7.56 11.56 -12.11
C VAL A 18 7.37 10.43 -13.13
N LYS A 19 7.65 10.71 -14.41
CA LYS A 19 7.57 9.70 -15.47
C LYS A 19 8.55 8.55 -15.22
N GLU A 20 9.81 8.86 -14.93
CA GLU A 20 10.87 7.84 -14.73
C GLU A 20 10.55 6.93 -13.53
N ARG A 21 10.14 7.51 -12.40
CA ARG A 21 9.77 6.73 -11.21
C ARG A 21 8.54 5.86 -11.44
N ALA A 22 7.54 6.37 -12.17
CA ALA A 22 6.36 5.60 -12.53
C ALA A 22 6.71 4.43 -13.45
N GLU A 23 7.57 4.63 -14.45
CA GLU A 23 8.03 3.56 -15.35
C GLU A 23 8.83 2.48 -14.62
N GLU A 24 9.66 2.87 -13.64
CA GLU A 24 10.40 1.90 -12.81
C GLU A 24 9.46 1.05 -11.95
N ALA A 25 8.50 1.66 -11.26
CA ALA A 25 7.50 0.95 -10.47
C ALA A 25 6.63 0.01 -11.32
N LEU A 26 6.27 0.46 -12.53
CA LEU A 26 5.51 -0.32 -13.49
C LEU A 26 6.32 -1.51 -14.04
N ARG A 27 7.63 -1.34 -14.26
CA ARG A 27 8.53 -2.43 -14.64
C ARG A 27 8.56 -3.53 -13.59
N LEU A 28 8.61 -3.17 -12.29
CA LEU A 28 8.53 -4.14 -11.19
C LEU A 28 7.20 -4.91 -11.19
N SER A 29 6.12 -4.27 -11.64
CA SER A 29 4.79 -4.86 -11.74
C SER A 29 4.56 -5.64 -13.06
N GLY A 30 5.51 -5.61 -14.00
CA GLY A 30 5.37 -6.21 -15.33
C GLY A 30 4.34 -5.53 -16.24
N VAL A 31 3.89 -4.32 -15.88
CA VAL A 31 2.88 -3.54 -16.62
C VAL A 31 3.56 -2.36 -17.29
N SER A 32 3.05 -1.91 -18.44
CA SER A 32 3.56 -0.71 -19.12
C SER A 32 2.66 0.50 -18.86
N LEU A 33 3.22 1.71 -18.95
CA LEU A 33 2.47 2.95 -18.78
C LEU A 33 1.25 3.04 -19.73
N PRO A 34 1.35 2.69 -21.03
CA PRO A 34 0.18 2.69 -21.92
C PRO A 34 -0.92 1.70 -21.49
N GLU A 35 -0.55 0.51 -21.01
CA GLU A 35 -1.52 -0.48 -20.53
C GLU A 35 -2.22 -0.02 -19.26
N LEU A 36 -1.50 0.63 -18.34
CA LEU A 36 -2.10 1.25 -17.17
C LEU A 36 -3.08 2.36 -17.58
N ILE A 37 -2.68 3.25 -18.48
CA ILE A 37 -3.54 4.36 -18.96
C ILE A 37 -4.83 3.82 -19.59
N LYS A 38 -4.74 2.81 -20.47
CA LYS A 38 -5.94 2.20 -21.08
C LYS A 38 -6.89 1.63 -20.03
N LYS A 39 -6.36 0.93 -19.03
CA LYS A 39 -7.16 0.34 -17.94
C LYS A 39 -7.86 1.42 -17.12
N VAL A 40 -7.13 2.49 -16.77
CA VAL A 40 -7.70 3.62 -16.02
C VAL A 40 -8.80 4.31 -16.83
N VAL A 41 -8.56 4.60 -18.11
CA VAL A 41 -9.59 5.22 -19.00
C VAL A 41 -10.83 4.34 -19.11
N ALA A 42 -10.66 3.03 -19.30
CA ALA A 42 -11.77 2.08 -19.33
C ALA A 42 -12.54 2.07 -17.99
N LYS A 43 -11.83 2.12 -16.87
CA LYS A 43 -12.44 2.10 -15.54
C LYS A 43 -13.20 3.40 -15.22
N VAL A 44 -12.65 4.55 -15.60
CA VAL A 44 -13.30 5.85 -15.49
C VAL A 44 -14.57 5.89 -16.36
N ALA A 45 -14.49 5.40 -17.60
CA ALA A 45 -15.65 5.31 -18.48
C ALA A 45 -16.76 4.38 -17.96
N GLN A 46 -16.39 3.36 -17.17
CA GLN A 46 -17.33 2.46 -16.50
C GLN A 46 -17.97 3.06 -15.23
N GLY A 47 -17.66 4.31 -14.88
CA GLY A 47 -18.19 4.96 -13.67
C GLY A 47 -17.47 4.53 -12.38
N GLY A 48 -16.23 4.05 -12.48
CA GLY A 48 -15.39 3.87 -11.30
C GLY A 48 -15.09 5.24 -10.69
N GLY A 49 -15.66 5.50 -9.52
CA GLY A 49 -15.37 6.69 -8.72
C GLY A 49 -13.88 6.93 -8.55
N GLN A 50 -13.51 8.19 -8.39
CA GLN A 50 -12.13 8.60 -8.15
C GLN A 50 -11.62 7.90 -6.88
N CYS A 51 -10.31 7.69 -6.74
CA CYS A 51 -9.75 7.13 -5.51
C CYS A 51 -10.23 7.88 -4.26
N GLU A 52 -10.47 9.19 -4.36
CA GLU A 52 -11.04 10.01 -3.28
C GLU A 52 -12.47 9.64 -2.90
N GLU A 53 -13.31 9.19 -3.83
CA GLU A 53 -14.65 8.71 -3.53
C GLU A 53 -14.62 7.35 -2.83
N VAL A 54 -13.66 6.48 -3.24
CA VAL A 54 -13.41 5.20 -2.55
C VAL A 54 -12.83 5.43 -1.16
N LEU A 55 -11.89 6.37 -1.02
CA LEU A 55 -11.31 6.74 0.27
C LEU A 55 -12.36 7.37 1.18
N ALA A 56 -13.17 8.31 0.69
CA ALA A 56 -14.27 8.89 1.45
C ALA A 56 -15.30 7.82 1.87
N ALA A 57 -15.66 6.91 0.97
CA ALA A 57 -16.57 5.81 1.30
C ALA A 57 -15.97 4.83 2.34
N VAL A 58 -14.65 4.60 2.32
CA VAL A 58 -13.97 3.77 3.33
C VAL A 58 -13.86 4.49 4.66
N ASP A 59 -13.63 5.79 4.66
CA ASP A 59 -13.51 6.63 5.87
C ASP A 59 -14.88 6.80 6.57
N ASP A 60 -15.94 7.08 5.80
CA ASP A 60 -17.32 7.08 6.31
C ASP A 60 -17.72 5.72 6.87
N ARG A 61 -17.29 4.62 6.23
CA ARG A 61 -17.55 3.27 6.72
C ARG A 61 -16.79 2.99 8.02
N GLN A 62 -15.53 3.42 8.15
CA GLN A 62 -14.76 3.30 9.40
C GLN A 62 -15.43 4.05 10.57
N GLN A 63 -16.01 5.22 10.32
CA GLN A 63 -16.76 5.97 11.35
C GLN A 63 -18.09 5.30 11.73
N THR A 64 -18.64 4.45 10.85
CA THR A 64 -19.95 3.79 11.03
C THR A 64 -19.86 2.33 11.45
N VAL A 65 -18.65 1.74 11.53
CA VAL A 65 -18.49 0.33 11.96
C VAL A 65 -18.76 0.22 13.46
N ALA A 66 -19.98 -0.19 13.81
CA ALA A 66 -20.30 -0.63 15.15
C ALA A 66 -19.39 -1.80 15.58
N PRO A 67 -18.96 -1.85 16.86
CA PRO A 67 -18.01 -2.86 17.37
C PRO A 67 -18.47 -4.31 17.24
N ASP A 68 -19.74 -4.57 16.90
CA ASP A 68 -20.30 -5.92 16.74
C ASP A 68 -20.31 -6.43 15.28
N THR A 69 -19.61 -5.76 14.36
CA THR A 69 -19.50 -6.25 12.99
C THR A 69 -18.57 -7.47 12.88
N PRO A 70 -18.80 -8.38 11.92
CA PRO A 70 -17.97 -9.59 11.74
C PRO A 70 -16.49 -9.29 11.48
N PHE A 71 -16.14 -8.06 11.07
CA PHE A 71 -14.76 -7.62 10.91
C PHE A 71 -14.08 -7.33 12.25
N ALA A 72 -14.77 -6.73 13.22
CA ALA A 72 -14.26 -6.55 14.59
C ALA A 72 -14.10 -7.91 15.31
N ALA A 73 -15.04 -8.84 15.08
CA ALA A 73 -14.92 -10.22 15.56
C ALA A 73 -13.71 -10.95 14.95
N SER A 74 -13.34 -10.65 13.70
CA SER A 74 -12.14 -11.18 13.03
C SER A 74 -10.85 -10.69 13.69
N TRP A 75 -10.79 -9.43 14.13
CA TRP A 75 -9.63 -8.90 14.85
C TRP A 75 -9.49 -9.52 16.25
N ALA A 76 -10.60 -9.68 16.98
CA ALA A 76 -10.58 -10.38 18.26
C ALA A 76 -10.14 -11.85 18.13
N ALA A 77 -10.47 -12.51 17.01
CA ALA A 77 -9.98 -13.85 16.70
C ALA A 77 -8.47 -13.86 16.37
N ALA A 78 -7.97 -12.83 15.67
CA ALA A 78 -6.54 -12.67 15.39
C ALA A 78 -5.74 -12.40 16.68
N ASP A 79 -6.24 -11.55 17.57
CA ASP A 79 -5.62 -11.26 18.88
C ASP A 79 -5.49 -12.54 19.73
N ARG A 80 -6.53 -13.39 19.70
CA ARG A 80 -6.50 -14.71 20.34
C ARG A 80 -5.44 -15.63 19.74
N LEU A 81 -5.32 -15.63 18.41
CA LEU A 81 -4.35 -16.44 17.70
C LEU A 81 -2.91 -15.99 17.98
N TYR A 82 -2.67 -14.69 18.14
CA TYR A 82 -1.39 -14.14 18.59
C TYR A 82 -1.07 -14.55 20.03
N ALA A 83 -2.05 -14.47 20.93
CA ALA A 83 -1.89 -14.93 22.32
C ALA A 83 -1.58 -16.43 22.40
N ASP A 84 -2.28 -17.26 21.61
CA ASP A 84 -2.06 -18.71 21.55
C ASP A 84 -0.67 -19.07 20.97
N LEU A 85 -0.14 -18.25 20.07
CA LEU A 85 1.23 -18.35 19.55
C LEU A 85 2.29 -17.82 20.54
N GLY A 86 1.89 -17.29 21.69
CA GLY A 86 2.79 -16.66 22.66
C GLY A 86 3.42 -15.36 22.15
N ILE A 87 2.88 -14.78 21.08
CA ILE A 87 3.30 -13.49 20.57
C ILE A 87 2.66 -12.46 21.48
N ALA A 88 3.47 -11.85 22.35
CA ALA A 88 3.01 -10.75 23.18
C ALA A 88 2.50 -9.64 22.26
N THR A 89 1.19 -9.42 22.24
CA THR A 89 0.56 -8.18 21.76
C THR A 89 0.89 -7.09 22.79
N SER A 90 2.17 -6.83 22.98
CA SER A 90 2.62 -5.82 23.90
C SER A 90 2.22 -4.48 23.29
N PRO A 91 1.50 -3.60 24.01
CA PRO A 91 1.34 -2.20 23.60
C PRO A 91 2.65 -1.44 23.83
N VAL A 92 3.78 -2.11 23.66
CA VAL A 92 5.07 -1.45 23.53
C VAL A 92 5.07 -0.94 22.09
N SER A 93 4.32 0.13 21.88
CA SER A 93 4.88 1.24 21.12
C SER A 93 6.19 1.53 21.82
N ASP A 94 7.25 0.88 21.37
CA ASP A 94 8.57 1.40 21.64
C ASP A 94 8.54 2.77 20.96
N ASP A 95 8.33 3.83 21.75
CA ASP A 95 8.22 5.20 21.23
C ASP A 95 9.51 5.65 20.54
N ARG A 96 10.56 4.82 20.61
CA ARG A 96 11.76 4.91 19.81
C ARG A 96 11.39 4.64 18.35
N GLY A 97 11.56 5.68 17.53
CA GLY A 97 11.34 5.57 16.09
C GLY A 97 12.16 4.42 15.48
N TRP A 98 11.66 3.89 14.36
CA TRP A 98 12.32 2.81 13.60
C TRP A 98 13.80 3.03 13.36
N ASP A 99 14.22 4.28 13.19
CA ASP A 99 15.61 4.67 13.00
C ASP A 99 16.48 4.33 14.23
N THR A 100 15.98 4.62 15.43
CA THR A 100 16.66 4.28 16.71
C THR A 100 16.75 2.77 16.91
N ILE A 101 15.66 2.05 16.64
CA ILE A 101 15.62 0.59 16.77
C ILE A 101 16.61 -0.07 15.80
N TYR A 102 16.65 0.41 14.55
CA TYR A 102 17.54 -0.12 13.53
C TYR A 102 19.01 0.19 13.83
N SER A 103 19.31 1.42 14.26
CA SER A 103 20.68 1.81 14.64
C SER A 103 21.21 1.01 15.82
N GLU A 104 20.43 0.83 16.89
CA GLU A 104 20.85 0.03 18.06
C GLU A 104 21.07 -1.44 17.69
N ALA A 105 20.17 -2.04 16.91
CA ALA A 105 20.30 -3.42 16.46
C ALA A 105 21.55 -3.64 15.59
N MET A 106 21.89 -2.66 14.74
CA MET A 106 23.09 -2.70 13.92
C MET A 106 24.37 -2.45 14.73
N ASP A 107 24.35 -1.51 15.67
CA ASP A 107 25.49 -1.22 16.57
C ASP A 107 25.88 -2.46 17.39
N GLU A 108 24.89 -3.10 18.02
CA GLU A 108 25.07 -4.34 18.79
C GLU A 108 25.65 -5.47 17.92
N ARG A 109 25.13 -5.62 16.69
CA ARG A 109 25.63 -6.62 15.72
C ARG A 109 27.08 -6.35 15.34
N TYR A 110 27.47 -5.09 15.17
CA TYR A 110 28.83 -4.73 14.81
C TYR A 110 29.81 -4.88 15.99
N ARG A 111 29.39 -4.58 17.23
CA ARG A 111 30.17 -4.90 18.44
C ARG A 111 30.37 -6.40 18.63
N GLN A 112 29.34 -7.22 18.44
CA GLN A 112 29.49 -8.68 18.48
C GLN A 112 30.45 -9.22 17.42
N LYS A 113 30.57 -8.52 16.28
CA LYS A 113 31.54 -8.84 15.23
C LYS A 113 32.94 -8.24 15.47
N GLY A 114 33.17 -7.53 16.59
CA GLY A 114 34.42 -6.87 16.90
C GLY A 114 34.79 -5.75 15.92
N MET A 115 33.79 -5.23 15.17
CA MET A 115 33.99 -4.16 14.20
C MET A 115 33.95 -2.78 14.84
N ILE A 116 33.42 -2.70 16.05
CA ILE A 116 33.35 -1.51 16.91
C ILE A 116 33.75 -1.99 18.31
N LEU A 117 34.56 -1.18 19.02
CA LEU A 117 35.04 -1.47 20.37
C LEU A 117 33.96 -1.17 21.42
#